data_AF-A0A3A9F9G0-F1
#
_entry.id   AF-A0A3A9F9G0-F1
#
_cell.length_a   1.000
_cell.length_b   1.000
_cell.length_c   1.000
_cell.angle_alpha   90.00
_cell.angle_beta   90.00
_cell.angle_gamma   90.00
#
_symmetry.space_group_name_H-M   'P 1'
#
loop_
_entity.id
_entity.type
_entity.pdbx_description
1 polymer ?
#
loop_
_entity_poly.entity_id
_entity_poly.type
_entity_poly.pdbx_seq_one_letter_code
_entity_poly.pdbx_strand_id
1 'polypeptide(L)'
;MSGRGSQDDICKRYAIRSKSKLQIWIKKYNDYEELKVSQTGGRIIMTKGRKTTFEERVEIASHCISHDHNYSKTAETFGVIFQ
;
A
#
# COMPACT_ATOMS: atom_id res chain seq x y z
N MET A 1 23.84 9.32 -6.13
CA MET A 1 23.90 8.58 -4.85
C MET A 1 22.93 9.25 -3.89
N SER A 2 21.76 8.66 -3.66
CA SER A 2 20.67 9.32 -2.93
C SER A 2 20.85 9.22 -1.41
N GLY A 3 21.74 10.05 -0.86
CA GLY A 3 21.63 10.80 0.40
C GLY A 3 20.93 10.22 1.65
N ARG A 4 20.88 8.92 1.87
CA ARG A 4 20.50 8.32 3.17
C ARG A 4 21.53 7.25 3.47
N GLY A 5 22.13 7.32 4.67
CA GLY A 5 23.32 6.56 5.05
C GLY A 5 23.27 5.07 4.75
N SER A 6 24.44 4.43 4.86
CA SER A 6 24.59 3.00 4.65
C SER A 6 23.61 2.18 5.52
N GLN A 7 23.34 0.94 5.14
CA GLN A 7 22.55 0.04 6.00
C GLN A 7 23.15 -0.11 7.41
N ASP A 8 24.46 0.06 7.54
CA ASP A 8 25.13 0.07 8.84
C ASP A 8 24.78 1.33 9.65
N ASP A 9 24.65 2.49 9.01
CA ASP A 9 24.19 3.72 9.66
C ASP A 9 22.74 3.59 10.14
N ILE A 10 21.89 2.93 9.34
CA ILE A 10 20.51 2.61 9.72
C ILE A 10 20.49 1.66 10.92
N CYS A 11 21.30 0.59 10.89
CA CYS A 11 21.39 -0.35 12.00
C CYS A 11 21.86 0.33 13.29
N LYS A 12 22.86 1.21 13.21
CA LYS A 12 23.34 1.99 14.36
C LYS A 12 22.27 2.94 14.89
N ARG A 13 21.64 3.71 13.99
CA ARG A 13 20.63 4.72 14.36
C ARG A 13 19.42 4.10 15.07
N TYR A 14 19.00 2.91 14.66
CA TYR A 14 17.82 2.23 15.21
C TYR A 14 18.16 1.03 16.10
N ALA A 15 19.42 0.89 16.52
CA ALA A 15 19.91 -0.23 17.33
C ALA A 15 19.51 -1.62 16.77
N ILE A 16 19.47 -1.76 15.44
CA ILE A 16 19.18 -3.03 14.79
C ILE A 16 20.45 -3.89 14.88
N ARG A 17 20.36 -4.95 15.67
CA ARG A 17 21.50 -5.84 15.97
C ARG A 17 22.03 -6.63 14.77
N SER A 18 21.31 -6.65 13.65
CA SER A 18 21.70 -7.42 12.46
C SER A 18 21.32 -6.72 11.17
N LYS A 19 22.34 -6.40 10.37
CA LYS A 19 22.19 -5.91 9.00
C LYS A 19 21.38 -6.89 8.12
N SER A 20 21.57 -8.19 8.31
CA SER A 20 20.81 -9.22 7.60
C SER A 20 19.32 -9.14 7.91
N LYS A 21 18.93 -8.83 9.16
CA LYS A 21 17.52 -8.61 9.52
C LYS A 21 16.93 -7.39 8.81
N LEU A 22 17.68 -6.28 8.77
CA LEU A 22 17.29 -5.09 8.01
C LEU A 22 17.11 -5.40 6.52
N GLN A 23 18.03 -6.15 5.90
CA GLN A 23 17.92 -6.56 4.51
C GLN A 23 16.69 -7.45 4.24
N ILE A 24 16.38 -8.39 5.14
CA ILE A 24 15.18 -9.22 5.04
C ILE A 24 13.92 -8.35 5.11
N TRP A 25 13.87 -7.36 5.99
CA TRP A 25 12.72 -6.46 6.08
C TRP A 25 12.56 -5.58 4.84
N ILE A 26 13.66 -5.02 4.33
CA ILE A 26 13.66 -4.25 3.08
C ILE A 26 13.18 -5.13 1.93
N LYS A 27 13.68 -6.37 1.83
CA LYS A 27 13.23 -7.33 0.82
C LYS A 27 11.74 -7.62 0.97
N LYS A 28 11.24 -7.90 2.18
CA LYS A 28 9.81 -8.15 2.42
C LYS A 28 8.91 -6.95 2.10
N TYR A 29 9.42 -5.74 2.26
CA TYR A 29 8.68 -4.52 1.95
C TYR A 29 8.66 -4.24 0.43
N ASN A 30 9.78 -4.49 -0.26
CA ASN A 30 9.94 -4.21 -1.69
C ASN A 30 9.45 -5.36 -2.60
N ASP A 31 9.66 -6.61 -2.19
CA ASP A 31 9.13 -7.79 -2.87
C ASP A 31 7.65 -7.92 -2.50
N TYR A 32 6.84 -7.23 -3.29
CA TYR A 32 5.39 -7.30 -3.29
C TYR A 32 4.88 -8.62 -3.88
N GLU A 33 5.53 -9.74 -3.58
CA GLU A 33 5.07 -11.07 -4.00
C GLU A 33 4.21 -11.63 -2.87
N GLU A 34 2.95 -11.20 -2.86
CA GLU A 34 1.92 -11.65 -1.93
C GLU A 34 2.39 -11.64 -0.47
N LEU A 35 2.16 -10.52 0.21
CA LEU A 35 1.72 -10.65 1.59
C LEU A 35 0.44 -11.50 1.55
N LYS A 36 0.62 -12.83 1.60
CA LYS A 36 -0.34 -13.75 2.19
C LYS A 36 -0.43 -13.32 3.63
N VAL A 37 -1.14 -12.22 3.86
CA VAL A 37 -1.65 -11.87 5.17
C VAL A 37 -2.42 -13.11 5.55
N SER A 38 -1.86 -13.89 6.48
CA SER A 38 -2.55 -15.04 7.05
C SER A 38 -3.91 -14.50 7.45
N GLN A 39 -4.94 -15.01 6.78
CA GLN A 39 -6.32 -14.53 6.84
C GLN A 39 -6.81 -14.62 8.28
N THR A 40 -6.49 -13.61 9.08
CA THR A 40 -6.85 -13.50 10.48
C THR A 40 -7.52 -12.14 10.60
N GLY A 41 -8.82 -12.15 10.30
CA GLY A 41 -9.74 -11.08 10.66
C GLY A 41 -9.49 -9.71 10.02
N GLY A 42 -10.17 -9.46 8.90
CA GLY A 42 -10.83 -8.16 8.75
C GLY A 42 -10.06 -7.01 8.10
N ARG A 43 -9.52 -7.20 6.89
CA ARG A 43 -9.63 -6.24 5.77
C ARG A 43 -8.89 -6.80 4.57
N ILE A 44 -9.58 -6.90 3.44
CA ILE A 44 -8.92 -7.07 2.16
C ILE A 44 -8.16 -5.77 1.93
N ILE A 45 -6.85 -5.78 2.14
CA ILE A 45 -5.99 -4.72 1.62
C ILE A 45 -6.04 -4.93 0.11
N MET A 46 -6.93 -4.18 -0.55
CA MET A 46 -6.99 -4.15 -2.01
C MET A 46 -5.64 -3.61 -2.47
N THR A 47 -4.78 -4.48 -2.97
CA THR A 47 -3.42 -4.13 -3.42
C THR A 47 -3.34 -3.91 -4.93
N LYS A 48 -4.34 -4.40 -5.66
CA LYS A 48 -4.52 -4.19 -7.09
C LYS A 48 -5.93 -3.70 -7.34
N GLY A 49 -6.09 -2.45 -7.77
CA GLY A 49 -7.38 -1.93 -8.20
C GLY A 49 -7.82 -2.69 -9.45
N ARG A 50 -9.10 -3.04 -9.54
CA ARG A 50 -9.65 -3.55 -10.80
C ARG A 50 -9.52 -2.47 -11.87
N LYS A 51 -9.31 -2.88 -13.13
CA LYS A 51 -9.37 -1.93 -14.25
C LYS A 51 -10.82 -1.47 -14.41
N THR A 52 -11.04 -0.16 -14.44
CA THR A 52 -12.34 0.47 -14.69
C THR A 52 -12.41 1.04 -16.10
N THR A 53 -13.59 1.08 -16.69
CA THR A 53 -13.82 1.80 -17.96
C THR A 53 -13.82 3.31 -17.74
N PHE A 54 -13.84 4.11 -18.81
CA PHE A 54 -13.90 5.56 -18.67
C PHE A 54 -15.22 6.00 -18.04
N GLU A 55 -16.33 5.41 -18.48
CA GLU A 55 -17.68 5.66 -17.99
C GLU A 55 -17.79 5.34 -16.50
N GLU A 56 -17.25 4.20 -16.06
CA GLU A 56 -17.18 3.85 -14.63
C GLU A 56 -16.37 4.88 -13.85
N ARG A 57 -15.25 5.40 -14.38
CA ARG A 57 -14.47 6.44 -13.68
C ARG A 57 -15.27 7.73 -13.52
N VAL A 58 -16.08 8.11 -14.50
CA VAL A 58 -16.96 9.28 -14.41
C VAL A 58 -18.02 9.07 -13.34
N GLU A 59 -18.62 7.88 -13.28
CA GLU A 59 -19.60 7.52 -12.25
C GLU A 59 -18.99 7.53 -10.84
N ILE A 60 -17.83 6.88 -10.67
CA ILE A 60 -17.09 6.84 -9.40
C ILE A 60 -16.70 8.24 -8.94
N ALA A 61 -16.21 9.09 -9.84
CA ALA A 61 -15.84 10.46 -9.52
C ALA A 61 -17.06 11.29 -9.10
N SER A 62 -18.17 11.16 -9.82
CA SER A 62 -19.43 11.85 -9.49
C SER A 62 -19.98 11.41 -8.15
N HIS A 63 -19.94 10.11 -7.86
CA HIS A 63 -20.31 9.56 -6.55
C HIS A 63 -19.39 10.08 -5.44
N CYS A 64 -18.08 10.17 -5.67
CA CYS A 64 -17.14 10.66 -4.66
C CYS A 64 -17.43 12.12 -4.29
N ILE A 65 -17.69 12.97 -5.30
CA ILE A 65 -18.01 14.39 -5.12
C ILE A 65 -19.31 14.56 -4.35
N SER A 66 -20.35 13.76 -4.64
CA SER A 66 -21.65 13.85 -3.95
C SER A 66 -21.60 13.36 -2.50
N HIS A 67 -20.58 12.57 -2.14
CA HIS A 67 -20.37 12.03 -0.79
C HIS A 67 -19.22 12.71 -0.06
N ASP A 68 -19.08 14.03 -0.24
CA ASP A 68 -18.08 14.88 0.45
C ASP A 68 -16.64 14.38 0.29
N HIS A 69 -16.31 13.90 -0.91
CA HIS A 69 -14.99 13.37 -1.23
C HIS A 69 -14.56 12.22 -0.31
N ASN A 70 -15.51 11.41 0.18
CA ASN A 70 -15.20 10.24 0.98
C ASN A 70 -14.62 9.11 0.11
N TYR A 71 -13.33 9.23 -0.20
CA TYR A 71 -12.59 8.27 -1.01
C TYR A 71 -12.57 6.87 -0.39
N SER A 72 -12.49 6.77 0.94
CA SER A 72 -12.48 5.46 1.62
C SER A 72 -13.79 4.71 1.40
N LYS A 73 -14.94 5.38 1.55
CA LYS A 73 -16.25 4.76 1.34
C LYS A 73 -16.50 4.47 -0.14
N THR A 74 -16.07 5.37 -1.02
CA THR A 74 -16.21 5.19 -2.48
C THR A 74 -15.35 4.02 -2.96
N ALA A 75 -14.11 3.89 -2.47
CA ALA A 75 -13.23 2.76 -2.76
C ALA A 75 -13.84 1.42 -2.34
N GLU A 76 -14.45 1.36 -1.15
CA GLU A 76 -15.17 0.19 -0.65
C GLU A 76 -16.39 -0.15 -1.53
N THR A 77 -17.18 0.87 -1.91
CA THR A 77 -18.43 0.70 -2.67
C THR A 77 -18.17 0.16 -4.07
N PHE A 78 -17.14 0.68 -4.75
CA PHE A 78 -16.85 0.32 -6.14
C PHE A 78 -15.72 -0.72 -6.29
N GLY A 79 -15.10 -1.14 -5.18
CA GLY A 79 -13.96 -2.04 -5.19
C GLY A 79 -12.75 -1.49 -5.95
N VAL A 80 -12.58 -0.16 -5.91
CA VAL A 80 -11.52 0.56 -6.63
C VAL A 80 -10.51 1.13 -5.65
N ILE A 81 -9.30 1.33 -6.14
CA ILE A 81 -8.24 2.03 -5.41
C ILE A 81 -7.99 3.32 -6.18
N PHE A 82 -8.00 4.45 -5.46
CA PHE A 82 -7.54 5.71 -6.01
C PHE A 82 -6.00 5.69 -6.04
N GLN A 83 -5.41 6.05 -7.18
CA GLN A 83 -3.96 6.10 -7.39
C GLN A 83 -3.43 7.51 -7.19
#